data_AF-A0A974WJH0-F1
#
_entry.id   AF-A0A974WJH0-F1
#
_cell.length_a   1.000
_cell.length_b   1.000
_cell.length_c   1.000
_cell.angle_alpha   90.00
_cell.angle_beta   90.00
_cell.angle_gamma   90.00
#
_symmetry.space_group_name_H-M   'P 1'
#
loop_
_entity.id
_entity.type
_entity.pdbx_description
1 polymer ?
#
loop_
_entity_poly.entity_id
_entity_poly.type
_entity_poly.pdbx_seq_one_letter_code
_entity_poly.pdbx_strand_id
1 'polypeptide(L)'
;MNVTKILSIVFLVASLGMGAFLVNSVKSTMDERALISEREAAVIKKLQFIREAEIVYQEVHGNYTSDWDKLIDFIENGKFPIIQKKERVVTLSYGADSSIITYDTLGIITAKERIFKTTHNVNAANDGVFVRFEAAPGDDAVKGSPAYVLNQNGKNVTHKFKESGKVKSRKRYQPGAQITKGDLLMSLEEIKFDPNIDISRIAYVPGYEDVKFDIYADEIERSNLFVDVIEVKNPKPFDPTRKEDNESKNRKPLRFGSKTDVTTSGNWE
;
A
#
# COMPACT_ATOMS: atom_id res chain seq x y z
N MET A 1 -70.91 -12.78 -5.93
CA MET A 1 -69.72 -12.43 -5.11
C MET A 1 -69.85 -10.96 -4.72
N ASN A 2 -69.92 -10.64 -3.42
CA ASN A 2 -70.12 -9.25 -2.97
C ASN A 2 -68.96 -8.36 -3.40
N VAL A 3 -69.26 -7.15 -3.86
CA VAL A 3 -68.29 -6.14 -4.36
C VAL A 3 -67.12 -5.93 -3.38
N THR A 4 -67.41 -6.00 -2.08
CA THR A 4 -66.41 -5.93 -1.00
C THR A 4 -65.36 -7.04 -1.06
N LYS A 5 -65.76 -8.28 -1.37
CA LYS A 5 -64.81 -9.42 -1.47
C LYS A 5 -63.89 -9.29 -2.69
N ILE A 6 -64.41 -8.77 -3.81
CA ILE A 6 -63.62 -8.53 -5.03
C ILE A 6 -62.57 -7.46 -4.77
N LEU A 7 -62.99 -6.35 -4.16
CA LEU A 7 -62.09 -5.27 -3.75
C LEU A 7 -61.00 -5.78 -2.80
N SER A 8 -61.34 -6.58 -1.79
CA SER A 8 -60.35 -7.14 -0.87
C SER A 8 -59.31 -8.03 -1.55
N ILE A 9 -59.72 -8.87 -2.50
CA ILE A 9 -58.79 -9.73 -3.26
C ILE A 9 -57.88 -8.88 -4.16
N VAL A 10 -58.43 -7.87 -4.84
CA VAL A 10 -57.64 -6.95 -5.67
C VAL A 10 -56.64 -6.17 -4.82
N PHE A 11 -57.05 -5.65 -3.66
CA PHE A 11 -56.15 -4.97 -2.73
C PHE A 11 -55.09 -5.91 -2.16
N LEU A 12 -55.42 -7.17 -1.91
CA LEU A 12 -54.45 -8.17 -1.46
C LEU A 12 -53.39 -8.45 -2.54
N VAL A 13 -53.81 -8.65 -3.79
CA VAL A 13 -52.88 -8.84 -4.93
C VAL A 13 -52.04 -7.59 -5.16
N ALA A 14 -52.64 -6.40 -5.12
CA ALA A 14 -51.94 -5.13 -5.24
C ALA A 14 -50.92 -4.94 -4.11
N SER A 15 -51.28 -5.27 -2.87
CA SER A 15 -50.40 -5.23 -1.70
C SER A 15 -49.21 -6.17 -1.84
N LEU A 16 -49.44 -7.43 -2.27
CA LEU A 16 -48.38 -8.39 -2.52
C LEU A 16 -47.46 -7.96 -3.67
N GLY A 17 -48.03 -7.43 -4.76
CA GLY A 17 -47.27 -6.90 -5.89
C GLY A 17 -46.40 -5.71 -5.49
N MET A 18 -46.95 -4.79 -4.68
CA MET A 18 -46.21 -3.65 -4.17
C MET A 18 -45.12 -4.06 -3.17
N GLY A 19 -45.39 -5.07 -2.32
CA GLY A 19 -44.38 -5.67 -1.44
C GLY A 19 -43.20 -6.26 -2.22
N ALA A 20 -43.47 -7.02 -3.29
CA ALA A 20 -42.43 -7.56 -4.16
C ALA A 20 -41.63 -6.46 -4.89
N PHE A 21 -42.32 -5.41 -5.37
CA PHE A 21 -41.67 -4.26 -6.01
C PHE A 21 -40.72 -3.52 -5.07
N LEU A 22 -41.13 -3.29 -3.81
CA LEU A 22 -40.30 -2.65 -2.80
C LEU A 22 -39.06 -3.48 -2.46
N VAL A 23 -39.20 -4.79 -2.27
CA VAL A 23 -38.06 -5.69 -2.02
C VAL A 23 -37.08 -5.65 -3.20
N ASN A 24 -37.57 -5.70 -4.44
CA ASN A 24 -36.72 -5.66 -5.62
C ASN A 24 -36.04 -4.30 -5.83
N SER A 25 -36.76 -3.20 -5.57
CA SER A 25 -36.21 -1.85 -5.67
C SER A 25 -35.10 -1.61 -4.64
N VAL A 26 -35.24 -2.09 -3.40
CA VAL A 26 -34.18 -1.98 -2.39
C VAL A 26 -33.00 -2.87 -2.76
N LYS A 27 -33.24 -4.14 -3.12
CA LYS A 27 -32.19 -5.10 -3.45
C LYS A 27 -31.34 -4.64 -4.64
N SER A 28 -31.95 -4.18 -5.72
CA SER A 28 -31.24 -3.72 -6.92
C SER A 28 -30.25 -2.58 -6.61
N THR A 29 -30.66 -1.60 -5.80
CA THR A 29 -29.75 -0.50 -5.40
C THR A 29 -28.59 -0.95 -4.51
N MET A 30 -28.81 -1.99 -3.70
CA MET A 30 -27.77 -2.56 -2.84
C MET A 30 -26.76 -3.35 -3.68
N ASP A 31 -27.24 -4.18 -4.60
CA ASP A 31 -26.40 -4.99 -5.48
C ASP A 31 -25.56 -4.10 -6.41
N GLU A 32 -26.12 -3.00 -6.93
CA GLU A 32 -25.39 -2.02 -7.74
C GLU A 32 -24.28 -1.33 -6.95
N ARG A 33 -24.58 -0.88 -5.71
CA ARG A 33 -23.57 -0.26 -4.83
C ARG A 33 -22.46 -1.24 -4.46
N ALA A 34 -22.80 -2.49 -4.20
CA ALA A 34 -21.81 -3.53 -3.90
C ALA A 34 -20.90 -3.77 -5.11
N LEU A 35 -21.46 -3.87 -6.32
CA LEU A 35 -20.70 -4.04 -7.55
C LEU A 35 -19.78 -2.84 -7.84
N ILE A 36 -20.27 -1.62 -7.66
CA ILE A 36 -19.45 -0.40 -7.80
C ILE A 36 -18.30 -0.43 -6.79
N SER A 37 -18.59 -0.74 -5.52
CA SER A 37 -17.57 -0.81 -4.47
C SER A 37 -16.50 -1.86 -4.76
N GLU A 38 -16.88 -3.03 -5.26
CA GLU A 38 -15.94 -4.09 -5.66
C GLU A 38 -15.03 -3.62 -6.81
N ARG A 39 -15.62 -3.02 -7.85
CA ARG A 39 -14.87 -2.49 -8.99
C ARG A 39 -13.95 -1.34 -8.59
N GLU A 40 -14.41 -0.42 -7.75
CA GLU A 40 -13.58 0.66 -7.21
C GLU A 40 -12.44 0.12 -6.36
N ALA A 41 -12.67 -0.91 -5.54
CA ALA A 41 -11.61 -1.55 -4.77
C ALA A 41 -10.52 -2.15 -5.68
N ALA A 42 -10.90 -2.75 -6.81
CA ALA A 42 -9.95 -3.24 -7.80
C ALA A 42 -9.16 -2.10 -8.46
N VAL A 43 -9.82 -0.99 -8.80
CA VAL A 43 -9.17 0.22 -9.33
C VAL A 43 -8.20 0.81 -8.31
N ILE A 44 -8.60 0.93 -7.04
CA ILE A 44 -7.75 1.44 -5.94
C ILE A 44 -6.51 0.56 -5.77
N LYS A 45 -6.65 -0.77 -5.72
CA LYS A 45 -5.51 -1.69 -5.64
C LYS A 45 -4.54 -1.51 -6.80
N LYS A 46 -5.06 -1.30 -8.02
CA LYS A 46 -4.24 -1.06 -9.21
C LYS A 46 -3.53 0.29 -9.13
N LEU A 47 -4.20 1.35 -8.68
CA LEU A 47 -3.60 2.67 -8.45
C LEU A 47 -2.53 2.64 -7.35
N GLN A 48 -2.74 1.89 -6.26
CA GLN A 48 -1.75 1.69 -5.22
C GLN A 48 -0.49 0.97 -5.74
N PHE A 49 -0.67 -0.01 -6.62
CA PHE A 49 0.45 -0.71 -7.27
C PHE A 49 1.24 0.25 -8.18
N ILE A 50 0.56 0.98 -9.05
CA ILE A 50 1.20 1.97 -9.95
C ILE A 50 1.95 3.02 -9.12
N ARG A 51 1.35 3.50 -8.02
CA ARG A 51 1.99 4.43 -7.09
C ARG A 51 3.30 3.90 -6.52
N GLU A 52 3.32 2.66 -6.00
CA GLU A 52 4.58 2.09 -5.47
C GLU A 52 5.61 1.92 -6.60
N ALA A 53 5.20 1.50 -7.80
CA ALA A 53 6.10 1.38 -8.93
C ALA A 53 6.74 2.72 -9.33
N GLU A 54 5.95 3.78 -9.38
CA GLU A 54 6.41 5.15 -9.67
C GLU A 54 7.35 5.70 -8.59
N ILE A 55 7.05 5.46 -7.30
CA ILE A 55 7.95 5.84 -6.20
C ILE A 55 9.30 5.12 -6.33
N VAL A 56 9.29 3.81 -6.58
CA VAL A 56 10.53 3.02 -6.74
C VAL A 56 11.27 3.43 -8.01
N TYR A 57 10.56 3.80 -9.08
CA TYR A 57 11.14 4.34 -10.30
C TYR A 57 11.85 5.67 -10.03
N GLN A 58 11.20 6.60 -9.33
CA GLN A 58 11.77 7.89 -8.95
C GLN A 58 12.99 7.73 -8.03
N GLU A 59 12.95 6.81 -7.06
CA GLU A 59 14.11 6.54 -6.18
C GLU A 59 15.37 6.14 -6.96
N VAL A 60 15.22 5.51 -8.14
CA VAL A 60 16.34 5.06 -8.98
C VAL A 60 16.73 6.08 -10.04
N HIS A 61 15.75 6.72 -10.70
CA HIS A 61 15.99 7.59 -11.86
C HIS A 61 16.03 9.08 -11.51
N GLY A 62 15.53 9.46 -10.33
CA GLY A 62 15.39 10.85 -9.89
C GLY A 62 14.02 11.45 -10.15
N ASN A 63 13.34 11.05 -11.23
CA ASN A 63 12.04 11.60 -11.65
C ASN A 63 10.97 10.51 -11.88
N TYR A 64 9.70 10.90 -11.87
CA TYR A 64 8.59 10.03 -12.28
C TYR A 64 8.54 9.82 -13.79
N THR A 65 7.80 8.83 -14.28
CA THR A 65 7.58 8.62 -15.71
C THR A 65 6.10 8.73 -16.07
N SER A 66 5.80 9.29 -17.25
CA SER A 66 4.45 9.24 -17.86
C SER A 66 4.36 8.23 -18.99
N ASP A 67 5.46 7.52 -19.26
CA ASP A 67 5.57 6.49 -20.28
C ASP A 67 5.36 5.10 -19.65
N TRP A 68 4.26 4.46 -20.04
CA TRP A 68 3.88 3.13 -19.55
C TRP A 68 4.88 2.05 -19.95
N ASP A 69 5.49 2.13 -21.13
CA ASP A 69 6.42 1.10 -21.60
C ASP A 69 7.71 1.14 -20.77
N LYS A 70 8.19 2.34 -20.43
CA LYS A 70 9.31 2.53 -19.49
C LYS A 70 9.00 2.01 -18.09
N LEU A 71 7.79 2.29 -17.59
CA LEU A 71 7.38 1.81 -16.27
C LEU A 71 7.28 0.28 -16.25
N ILE A 72 6.70 -0.32 -17.29
CA ILE A 72 6.59 -1.79 -17.44
C ILE A 72 7.98 -2.43 -17.49
N ASP A 73 8.87 -1.92 -18.34
CA ASP A 73 10.24 -2.46 -18.46
C ASP A 73 10.99 -2.33 -17.13
N PHE A 74 10.83 -1.21 -16.41
CA PHE A 74 11.44 -1.05 -15.09
C PHE A 74 10.89 -2.06 -14.07
N ILE A 75 9.58 -2.31 -14.04
CA ILE A 75 9.00 -3.28 -13.12
C ILE A 75 9.54 -4.70 -13.41
N GLU A 76 9.71 -5.06 -14.68
CA GLU A 76 10.14 -6.41 -15.08
C GLU A 76 11.66 -6.62 -14.95
N ASN A 77 12.44 -5.66 -15.45
CA ASN A 77 13.88 -5.79 -15.67
C ASN A 77 14.73 -4.83 -14.83
N GLY A 78 14.08 -3.86 -14.18
CA GLY A 78 14.75 -2.82 -13.41
C GLY A 78 15.50 -3.36 -12.19
N LYS A 79 16.51 -2.59 -11.78
CA LYS A 79 17.36 -2.88 -10.62
C LYS A 79 17.22 -1.76 -9.61
N PHE A 80 17.25 -2.13 -8.33
CA PHE A 80 17.13 -1.23 -7.22
C PHE A 80 18.35 -1.37 -6.28
N PRO A 81 19.21 -0.35 -6.17
CA PRO A 81 20.35 -0.37 -5.26
C PRO A 81 19.90 -0.10 -3.82
N ILE A 82 20.33 -0.96 -2.89
CA ILE A 82 20.15 -0.73 -1.46
C ILE A 82 21.32 0.14 -0.99
N ILE A 83 21.07 1.42 -0.78
CA ILE A 83 22.07 2.42 -0.39
C ILE A 83 22.05 2.68 1.12
N GLN A 84 23.25 2.81 1.70
CA GLN A 84 23.47 3.22 3.08
C GLN A 84 24.15 4.59 3.10
N LYS A 85 23.50 5.57 3.75
CA LYS A 85 24.08 6.89 4.01
C LYS A 85 24.81 6.87 5.35
N LYS A 86 26.10 7.21 5.35
CA LYS A 86 26.91 7.42 6.55
C LYS A 86 27.35 8.87 6.61
N GLU A 87 27.19 9.51 7.76
CA GLU A 87 27.67 10.86 8.01
C GLU A 87 28.78 10.82 9.05
N ARG A 88 29.93 11.42 8.72
CA ARG A 88 31.05 11.57 9.63
C ARG A 88 31.35 13.05 9.81
N VAL A 89 31.31 13.53 11.04
CA VAL A 89 31.78 14.87 11.39
C VAL A 89 33.30 14.84 11.56
N VAL A 90 33.98 15.76 10.89
CA VAL A 90 35.42 16.00 10.97
C VAL A 90 35.65 17.47 11.33
N THR A 91 36.38 17.71 12.41
CA THR A 91 36.79 19.04 12.83
C THR A 91 37.98 19.50 11.98
N LEU A 92 37.82 20.65 11.33
CA LEU A 92 38.82 21.28 10.48
C LEU A 92 39.91 21.95 11.33
N SER A 93 41.07 22.18 10.71
CA SER A 93 42.25 22.74 11.39
C SER A 93 42.02 24.10 12.05
N TYR A 94 41.00 24.85 11.60
CA TYR A 94 40.60 26.15 12.14
C TYR A 94 39.39 26.07 13.09
N GLY A 95 39.06 24.87 13.60
CA GLY A 95 38.07 24.65 14.65
C GLY A 95 36.61 24.59 14.20
N ALA A 96 36.34 24.65 12.89
CA ALA A 96 34.99 24.45 12.35
C ALA A 96 34.69 22.96 12.12
N ASP A 97 33.45 22.53 12.31
CA ASP A 97 33.01 21.18 11.98
C ASP A 97 32.59 21.09 10.51
N SER A 98 33.01 20.03 9.84
CA SER A 98 32.57 19.66 8.49
C SER A 98 31.98 18.25 8.53
N SER A 99 30.88 18.00 7.82
CA SER A 99 30.31 16.66 7.70
C SER A 99 30.60 16.07 6.32
N ILE A 100 31.16 14.87 6.31
CA ILE A 100 31.37 14.07 5.11
C ILE A 100 30.25 13.04 5.06
N ILE A 101 29.42 13.15 4.02
CA ILE A 101 28.37 12.18 3.73
C ILE A 101 28.92 11.19 2.71
N THR A 102 28.95 9.92 3.08
CA THR A 102 29.35 8.81 2.19
C THR A 102 28.13 7.94 1.90
N TYR A 103 27.93 7.64 0.63
CA TYR A 103 26.91 6.70 0.15
C TYR A 103 27.60 5.39 -0.21
N ASP A 104 27.11 4.29 0.36
CA ASP A 104 27.63 2.95 0.12
C ASP A 104 26.51 2.04 -0.40
N THR A 105 26.78 1.22 -1.41
CA THR A 105 25.77 0.30 -1.97
C THR A 105 25.92 -1.05 -1.29
N LEU A 106 24.96 -1.41 -0.44
CA LEU A 106 24.94 -2.67 0.32
C LEU A 106 24.55 -3.87 -0.53
N GLY A 107 23.84 -3.65 -1.63
CA GLY A 107 23.39 -4.70 -2.53
C GLY A 107 22.50 -4.17 -3.64
N ILE A 108 22.18 -5.04 -4.60
CA ILE A 108 21.25 -4.73 -5.69
C ILE A 108 20.18 -5.82 -5.69
N ILE A 109 18.91 -5.40 -5.66
CA ILE A 109 17.75 -6.29 -5.82
C ILE A 109 17.00 -5.90 -7.09
N THR A 110 16.02 -6.72 -7.49
CA THR A 110 15.15 -6.37 -8.63
C THR A 110 14.13 -5.32 -8.20
N ALA A 111 13.73 -4.43 -9.12
CA ALA A 111 12.65 -3.48 -8.88
C ALA A 111 11.35 -4.21 -8.51
N LYS A 112 11.06 -5.33 -9.20
CA LYS A 112 9.95 -6.22 -8.86
C LYS A 112 9.97 -6.65 -7.40
N GLU A 113 11.10 -7.11 -6.87
CA GLU A 113 11.19 -7.52 -5.48
C GLU A 113 10.90 -6.35 -4.52
N ARG A 114 11.46 -5.17 -4.81
CA ARG A 114 11.27 -3.95 -3.99
C ARG A 114 9.82 -3.43 -3.99
N ILE A 115 9.11 -3.55 -5.12
CA ILE A 115 7.73 -3.10 -5.28
C ILE A 115 6.75 -4.09 -4.62
N PHE A 116 6.94 -5.38 -4.85
CA PHE A 116 5.97 -6.40 -4.44
C PHE A 116 6.11 -6.81 -2.99
N LYS A 117 7.27 -6.58 -2.37
CA LYS A 117 7.57 -7.04 -1.02
C LYS A 117 8.02 -5.90 -0.14
N THR A 118 7.74 -6.03 1.15
CA THR A 118 8.29 -5.14 2.17
C THR A 118 8.90 -5.95 3.29
N THR A 119 10.06 -5.49 3.75
CA THR A 119 10.76 -6.12 4.85
C THR A 119 10.51 -5.33 6.12
N HIS A 120 10.02 -6.01 7.16
CA HIS A 120 9.83 -5.42 8.48
C HIS A 120 10.87 -5.97 9.45
N ASN A 121 11.52 -5.09 10.20
CA ASN A 121 12.47 -5.48 11.22
C ASN A 121 11.76 -5.66 12.57
N VAL A 122 11.95 -6.84 13.17
CA VAL A 122 11.49 -7.11 14.53
C VAL A 122 12.66 -6.89 15.47
N ASN A 123 12.69 -5.69 16.04
CA ASN A 123 13.72 -5.27 16.98
C ASN A 123 13.27 -5.49 18.43
N ALA A 124 14.24 -5.72 19.31
CA ALA A 124 14.00 -5.83 20.74
C ALA A 124 13.39 -4.52 21.28
N ALA A 125 12.18 -4.60 21.83
CA ALA A 125 11.50 -3.43 22.39
C ALA A 125 12.16 -2.91 23.68
N ASN A 126 12.89 -3.77 24.39
CA ASN A 126 13.47 -3.52 25.71
C ASN A 126 14.72 -4.39 25.91
N ASP A 127 15.55 -3.99 26.86
CA ASP A 127 16.66 -4.81 27.35
C ASP A 127 16.13 -6.06 28.08
N GLY A 128 16.93 -7.12 28.08
CA GLY A 128 16.62 -8.32 28.85
C GLY A 128 17.48 -9.51 28.48
N VAL A 129 17.19 -10.64 29.11
CA VAL A 129 17.86 -11.91 28.81
C VAL A 129 16.98 -12.71 27.86
N PHE A 130 17.53 -13.14 26.73
CA PHE A 130 16.84 -13.93 25.74
C PHE A 130 16.37 -15.27 26.32
N VAL A 131 15.08 -15.57 26.15
CA VAL A 131 14.52 -16.87 26.52
C VAL A 131 14.29 -17.72 25.28
N ARG A 132 13.43 -17.25 24.36
CA ARG A 132 13.09 -17.96 23.11
C ARG A 132 12.39 -17.05 22.10
N PHE A 133 12.35 -17.53 20.85
CA PHE A 133 11.42 -17.04 19.84
C PHE A 133 10.11 -17.82 19.89
N GLU A 134 9.01 -17.16 19.57
CA GLU A 134 7.67 -17.76 19.44
C GLU A 134 7.32 -18.07 17.97
N ALA A 135 8.20 -17.72 17.03
CA ALA A 135 8.06 -18.03 15.61
C ALA A 135 9.38 -18.51 14.99
N ALA A 136 9.27 -19.35 13.96
CA ALA A 136 10.37 -19.85 13.15
C ALA A 136 10.36 -19.27 11.73
N PRO A 137 11.51 -19.26 11.04
CA PRO A 137 11.55 -18.90 9.63
C PRO A 137 10.58 -19.76 8.82
N GLY A 138 9.75 -19.11 7.99
CA GLY A 138 8.68 -19.73 7.22
C GLY A 138 7.27 -19.52 7.82
N ASP A 139 7.18 -19.29 9.13
CA ASP A 139 5.90 -19.09 9.82
C ASP A 139 5.25 -17.75 9.45
N ASP A 140 3.92 -17.71 9.49
CA ASP A 140 3.15 -16.49 9.32
C ASP A 140 3.04 -15.75 10.65
N ALA A 141 3.69 -14.58 10.72
CA ALA A 141 3.59 -13.65 11.83
C ALA A 141 2.37 -12.76 11.63
N VAL A 142 1.44 -12.77 12.59
CA VAL A 142 0.27 -11.90 12.58
C VAL A 142 0.48 -10.77 13.58
N LYS A 143 0.16 -9.54 13.21
CA LYS A 143 0.19 -8.38 14.12
C LYS A 143 -0.55 -8.69 15.43
N GLY A 144 0.12 -8.46 16.55
CA GLY A 144 -0.41 -8.74 17.88
C GLY A 144 -0.22 -10.18 18.39
N SER A 145 0.24 -11.11 17.54
CA SER A 145 0.62 -12.46 17.98
C SER A 145 1.99 -12.47 18.69
N PRO A 146 2.28 -13.45 19.56
CA PRO A 146 3.58 -13.57 20.23
C PRO A 146 4.75 -13.69 19.25
N ALA A 147 5.83 -12.96 19.51
CA ALA A 147 7.03 -12.93 18.66
C ALA A 147 8.26 -13.52 19.37
N TYR A 148 8.57 -13.03 20.57
CA TYR A 148 9.71 -13.49 21.35
C TYR A 148 9.51 -13.21 22.84
N VAL A 149 10.27 -13.91 23.68
CA VAL A 149 10.21 -13.79 25.14
C VAL A 149 11.57 -13.37 25.68
N LEU A 150 11.57 -12.35 26.52
CA LEU A 150 12.72 -11.89 27.29
C LEU A 150 12.45 -12.06 28.79
N ASN A 151 13.47 -12.42 29.56
CA ASN A 151 13.43 -12.27 31.00
C ASN A 151 13.84 -10.84 31.36
N GLN A 152 12.95 -10.14 32.05
CA GLN A 152 13.10 -8.75 32.44
C GLN A 152 12.81 -8.66 33.93
N ASN A 153 13.81 -8.25 34.71
CA ASN A 153 13.70 -8.13 36.17
C ASN A 153 13.15 -9.41 36.85
N GLY A 154 13.58 -10.59 36.38
CA GLY A 154 13.16 -11.89 36.91
C GLY A 154 11.83 -12.41 36.37
N LYS A 155 11.14 -11.68 35.48
CA LYS A 155 9.86 -12.10 34.88
C LYS A 155 10.01 -12.35 33.38
N ASN A 156 9.39 -13.42 32.89
CA ASN A 156 9.33 -13.68 31.44
C ASN A 156 8.23 -12.83 30.81
N VAL A 157 8.64 -11.87 29.96
CA VAL A 157 7.77 -10.94 29.24
C VAL A 157 7.72 -11.34 27.77
N THR A 158 6.50 -11.51 27.26
CA THR A 158 6.26 -11.84 25.86
C THR A 158 6.03 -10.58 25.06
N HIS A 159 6.84 -10.36 24.03
CA HIS A 159 6.67 -9.29 23.07
C HIS A 159 5.95 -9.80 21.84
N LYS A 160 5.12 -8.93 21.24
CA LYS A 160 4.24 -9.25 20.12
C LYS A 160 4.77 -8.66 18.82
N PHE A 161 4.41 -9.28 17.69
CA PHE A 161 4.67 -8.71 16.38
C PHE A 161 3.91 -7.39 16.22
N LYS A 162 4.61 -6.36 15.74
CA LYS A 162 4.01 -5.04 15.43
C LYS A 162 3.42 -4.99 14.04
N GLU A 163 3.96 -5.77 13.13
CA GLU A 163 3.52 -5.90 11.74
C GLU A 163 3.27 -7.36 11.40
N SER A 164 2.44 -7.60 10.38
CA SER A 164 2.18 -8.93 9.83
C SER A 164 3.18 -9.24 8.71
N GLY A 165 3.42 -10.52 8.46
CA GLY A 165 4.26 -10.98 7.36
C GLY A 165 4.77 -12.39 7.60
N LYS A 166 5.52 -12.95 6.64
CA LYS A 166 6.18 -14.24 6.81
C LYS A 166 7.55 -14.04 7.45
N VAL A 167 7.90 -14.84 8.46
CA VAL A 167 9.22 -14.75 9.09
C VAL A 167 10.28 -15.19 8.07
N LYS A 168 11.07 -14.24 7.57
CA LYS A 168 12.14 -14.50 6.59
C LYS A 168 13.38 -15.04 7.27
N SER A 169 13.78 -14.41 8.37
CA SER A 169 14.95 -14.83 9.13
C SER A 169 14.84 -14.44 10.60
N ARG A 170 15.60 -15.15 11.44
CA ARG A 170 15.82 -14.82 12.84
C ARG A 170 17.31 -14.90 13.16
N LYS A 171 17.80 -14.03 14.02
CA LYS A 171 19.13 -14.17 14.60
C LYS A 171 19.18 -15.42 15.47
N ARG A 172 20.38 -16.01 15.57
CA ARG A 172 20.63 -17.15 16.44
C ARG A 172 21.12 -16.62 17.79
N TYR A 173 20.27 -16.72 18.80
CA TYR A 173 20.63 -16.45 20.19
C TYR A 173 20.54 -17.74 21.00
N GLN A 174 21.47 -17.94 21.93
CA GLN A 174 21.36 -18.99 22.93
C GLN A 174 20.50 -18.50 24.10
N PRO A 175 19.67 -19.37 24.72
CA PRO A 175 18.98 -19.00 25.96
C PRO A 175 19.98 -18.48 27.01
N GLY A 176 19.69 -17.33 27.61
CA GLY A 176 20.62 -16.64 28.51
C GLY A 176 21.44 -15.52 27.88
N ALA A 177 21.40 -15.33 26.55
CA ALA A 177 22.08 -14.21 25.90
C ALA A 177 21.47 -12.86 26.29
N GLN A 178 22.30 -11.86 26.55
CA GLN A 178 21.84 -10.50 26.83
C GLN A 178 21.44 -9.80 25.53
N ILE A 179 20.25 -9.21 25.52
CA ILE A 179 19.69 -8.44 24.40
C ILE A 179 19.50 -7.00 24.84
N THR A 180 19.89 -6.07 23.98
CA THR A 180 19.70 -4.63 24.17
C THR A 180 18.51 -4.15 23.31
N LYS A 181 17.78 -3.18 23.83
CA LYS A 181 16.70 -2.49 23.11
C LYS A 181 17.23 -1.97 21.78
N GLY A 182 16.48 -2.27 20.72
CA GLY A 182 16.82 -1.92 19.34
C GLY A 182 17.54 -3.02 18.57
N ASP A 183 18.07 -4.05 19.24
CA ASP A 183 18.72 -5.17 18.56
C ASP A 183 17.77 -5.84 17.57
N LEU A 184 18.23 -6.03 16.33
CA LEU A 184 17.50 -6.78 15.32
C LEU A 184 17.43 -8.26 15.73
N LEU A 185 16.21 -8.77 15.89
CA LEU A 185 15.96 -10.15 16.31
C LEU A 185 15.46 -11.02 15.16
N MET A 186 14.49 -10.51 14.39
CA MET A 186 13.92 -11.19 13.24
C MET A 186 13.65 -10.20 12.11
N SER A 187 13.50 -10.73 10.90
CA SER A 187 13.05 -10.00 9.72
C SER A 187 11.80 -10.69 9.18
N LEU A 188 10.74 -9.92 8.95
CA LEU A 188 9.52 -10.37 8.29
C LEU A 188 9.53 -9.88 6.84
N GLU A 189 8.89 -10.65 5.97
CA GLU A 189 8.61 -10.30 4.59
C GLU A 189 7.10 -10.31 4.38
N GLU A 190 6.56 -9.16 3.99
CA GLU A 190 5.15 -8.98 3.63
C GLU A 190 5.02 -8.88 2.11
N ILE A 191 4.05 -9.59 1.53
CA ILE A 191 3.69 -9.48 0.11
C ILE A 191 2.63 -8.37 0.00
N LYS A 192 3.00 -7.23 -0.58
CA LYS A 192 2.12 -6.06 -0.75
C LYS A 192 1.11 -6.24 -1.89
N PHE A 193 1.54 -6.90 -2.96
CA PHE A 193 0.77 -7.02 -4.20
C PHE A 193 0.81 -8.47 -4.71
N ASP A 194 -0.22 -8.87 -5.45
CA ASP A 194 -0.29 -10.21 -6.05
C ASP A 194 0.94 -10.46 -6.93
N PRO A 195 1.80 -11.44 -6.61
CA PRO A 195 2.99 -11.76 -7.40
C PRO A 195 2.71 -12.13 -8.86
N ASN A 196 1.47 -12.54 -9.17
CA ASN A 196 1.03 -12.96 -10.50
C ASN A 196 0.29 -11.86 -11.26
N ILE A 197 0.34 -10.59 -10.79
CA ILE A 197 -0.27 -9.48 -11.51
C ILE A 197 0.27 -9.41 -12.95
N ASP A 198 -0.64 -9.22 -13.90
CA ASP A 198 -0.26 -8.99 -15.30
C ASP A 198 0.32 -7.59 -15.45
N ILE A 199 1.65 -7.53 -15.61
CA ILE A 199 2.42 -6.29 -15.71
C ILE A 199 2.15 -5.62 -17.07
N SER A 200 1.92 -6.39 -18.13
CA SER A 200 1.63 -5.86 -19.47
C SER A 200 0.34 -5.03 -19.51
N ARG A 201 -0.59 -5.30 -18.58
CA ARG A 201 -1.87 -4.60 -18.45
C ARG A 201 -1.89 -3.59 -17.31
N ILE A 202 -0.75 -3.09 -16.82
CA ILE A 202 -0.74 -2.13 -15.71
C ILE A 202 -1.40 -0.80 -16.06
N ALA A 203 -1.26 -0.36 -17.31
CA ALA A 203 -1.85 0.87 -17.80
C ALA A 203 -3.38 0.83 -17.85
N TYR A 204 -4.01 -0.35 -17.82
CA TYR A 204 -5.43 -0.53 -18.06
C TYR A 204 -6.24 -0.54 -16.77
N VAL A 205 -7.39 0.15 -16.80
CA VAL A 205 -8.35 0.21 -15.70
C VAL A 205 -9.05 -1.15 -15.56
N PRO A 206 -8.99 -1.80 -14.39
CA PRO A 206 -9.68 -3.08 -14.17
C PRO A 206 -11.17 -2.99 -14.48
N GLY A 207 -11.71 -3.98 -15.19
CA GLY A 207 -13.12 -4.03 -15.59
C GLY A 207 -13.45 -3.34 -16.93
N TYR A 208 -12.46 -2.73 -17.60
CA TYR A 208 -12.56 -2.27 -18.98
C TYR A 208 -11.56 -3.02 -19.87
N GLU A 209 -11.89 -3.16 -21.16
CA GLU A 209 -11.00 -3.83 -22.12
C GLU A 209 -9.87 -2.91 -22.62
N ASP A 210 -10.20 -1.64 -22.89
CA ASP A 210 -9.37 -0.68 -23.64
C ASP A 210 -9.18 0.68 -22.94
N VAL A 211 -9.72 0.86 -21.73
CA VAL A 211 -9.55 2.11 -20.97
C VAL A 211 -8.24 2.08 -20.21
N LYS A 212 -7.35 3.04 -20.49
CA LYS A 212 -6.11 3.25 -19.74
C LYS A 212 -6.29 4.30 -18.63
N PHE A 213 -5.45 4.24 -17.60
CA PHE A 213 -5.29 5.34 -16.66
C PHE A 213 -4.64 6.52 -17.37
N ASP A 214 -5.12 7.73 -17.05
CA ASP A 214 -4.42 8.94 -17.43
C ASP A 214 -3.23 9.11 -16.50
N ILE A 215 -2.04 9.34 -17.06
CA ILE A 215 -0.81 9.58 -16.31
C ILE A 215 -0.21 10.93 -16.72
N TYR A 216 0.26 11.67 -15.73
CA TYR A 216 1.00 12.91 -15.88
C TYR A 216 2.21 12.84 -14.96
N ALA A 217 3.38 13.16 -15.48
CA ALA A 217 4.62 13.28 -14.72
C ALA A 217 5.44 14.42 -15.32
N ASP A 218 5.92 15.33 -14.49
CA ASP A 218 6.73 16.48 -14.92
C ASP A 218 7.55 17.03 -13.75
N GLU A 219 8.56 17.85 -14.06
CA GLU A 219 9.32 18.62 -13.08
C GLU A 219 8.81 20.07 -13.09
N ILE A 220 8.36 20.57 -11.94
CA ILE A 220 7.79 21.91 -11.82
C ILE A 220 8.59 22.79 -10.86
N GLU A 221 8.61 24.10 -11.10
CA GLU A 221 9.20 25.04 -10.16
C GLU A 221 8.21 25.37 -9.03
N ARG A 222 8.61 25.11 -7.80
CA ARG A 222 7.88 25.46 -6.57
C ARG A 222 8.81 26.15 -5.60
N SER A 223 8.50 27.39 -5.24
CA SER A 223 9.27 28.17 -4.26
C SER A 223 10.77 28.25 -4.62
N ASN A 224 11.08 28.43 -5.91
CA ASN A 224 12.43 28.46 -6.49
C ASN A 224 13.21 27.13 -6.37
N LEU A 225 12.52 26.00 -6.17
CA LEU A 225 13.07 24.65 -6.22
C LEU A 225 12.34 23.86 -7.32
N PHE A 226 13.09 23.12 -8.12
CA PHE A 226 12.52 22.15 -9.06
C PHE A 226 12.12 20.89 -8.30
N VAL A 227 10.88 20.45 -8.50
CA VAL A 227 10.31 19.28 -7.82
C VAL A 227 9.51 18.43 -8.80
N ASP A 228 9.68 17.11 -8.71
CA ASP A 228 8.88 16.19 -9.51
C ASP A 228 7.45 16.09 -8.98
N VAL A 229 6.50 16.05 -9.90
CA VAL A 229 5.09 15.84 -9.64
C VAL A 229 4.56 14.71 -10.51
N ILE A 230 3.55 14.01 -9.99
CA ILE A 230 2.87 12.92 -10.69
C ILE A 230 1.38 12.96 -10.38
N GLU A 231 0.54 12.70 -11.38
CA GLU A 231 -0.87 12.39 -11.19
C GLU A 231 -1.24 11.18 -12.05
N VAL A 232 -1.83 10.16 -11.43
CA VAL A 232 -2.46 9.04 -12.15
C VAL A 232 -3.91 8.96 -11.75
N LYS A 233 -4.83 8.99 -12.73
CA LYS A 233 -6.28 8.99 -12.48
C LYS A 233 -7.04 8.01 -13.36
N ASN A 234 -8.15 7.51 -12.84
CA ASN A 234 -9.13 6.77 -13.62
C ASN A 234 -9.98 7.76 -14.45
N PRO A 235 -9.89 7.77 -15.79
CA PRO A 235 -10.70 8.68 -16.62
C PRO A 235 -12.18 8.30 -16.68
N LYS A 236 -12.53 7.05 -16.35
CA LYS A 236 -13.90 6.51 -16.45
C LYS A 236 -14.35 5.83 -15.13
N PRO A 237 -14.74 6.62 -14.11
CA PRO A 237 -15.23 6.07 -12.84
C PRO A 237 -16.43 5.15 -13.03
N PHE A 238 -16.50 4.08 -12.22
CA PHE A 238 -17.68 3.22 -12.15
C PHE A 238 -18.80 3.86 -11.35
N ASP A 239 -18.48 4.62 -10.31
CA ASP A 239 -19.44 5.48 -9.61
C ASP A 239 -19.70 6.77 -10.42
N PRO A 240 -20.90 6.96 -10.98
CA PRO A 240 -21.23 8.16 -11.77
C PRO A 240 -21.29 9.44 -10.91
N THR A 241 -21.31 9.32 -9.58
CA THR A 241 -21.25 10.47 -8.68
C THR A 241 -19.83 11.04 -8.56
N ARG A 242 -18.81 10.32 -9.05
CA ARG A 242 -17.43 10.78 -9.08
C ARG A 242 -17.14 11.69 -10.27
N LYS A 243 -17.16 12.99 -10.05
CA LYS A 243 -16.96 14.01 -11.09
C LYS A 243 -15.84 14.98 -10.72
N GLU A 244 -15.18 15.53 -11.74
CA GLU A 244 -14.03 16.43 -11.56
C GLU A 244 -14.40 17.76 -10.88
N ASP A 245 -15.64 18.21 -11.08
CA ASP A 245 -16.23 19.43 -10.53
C ASP A 245 -16.65 19.30 -9.05
N ASN A 246 -16.62 18.09 -8.48
CA ASN A 246 -16.91 17.89 -7.06
C ASN A 246 -15.91 18.65 -6.18
N GLU A 247 -16.40 19.39 -5.19
CA GLU A 247 -15.54 20.13 -4.24
C GLU A 247 -14.67 19.19 -3.40
N SER A 248 -15.27 18.10 -2.91
CA SER A 248 -14.57 17.13 -2.07
C SER A 248 -13.67 16.22 -2.89
N LYS A 249 -12.38 16.19 -2.56
CA LYS A 249 -11.36 15.36 -3.24
C LYS A 249 -11.75 13.87 -3.28
N ASN A 250 -12.31 13.35 -2.20
CA ASN A 250 -12.73 11.94 -2.12
C ASN A 250 -13.95 11.60 -3.00
N ARG A 251 -14.65 12.61 -3.54
CA ARG A 251 -15.72 12.45 -4.52
C ARG A 251 -15.25 12.70 -5.95
N LYS A 252 -13.98 13.03 -6.18
CA LYS A 252 -13.44 13.12 -7.56
C LYS A 252 -13.18 11.71 -8.12
N PRO A 253 -12.97 11.58 -9.45
CA PRO A 253 -12.41 10.36 -10.02
C PRO A 253 -11.20 9.87 -9.23
N LEU A 254 -11.14 8.55 -9.00
CA LEU A 254 -10.08 7.92 -8.23
C LEU A 254 -8.72 8.26 -8.84
N ARG A 255 -7.81 8.77 -8.01
CA ARG A 255 -6.46 9.18 -8.42
C ARG A 255 -5.50 9.19 -7.26
N PHE A 256 -4.21 9.17 -7.58
CA PHE A 256 -3.18 9.58 -6.64
C PHE A 256 -2.29 10.67 -7.23
N GLY A 257 -1.66 11.39 -6.31
CA GLY A 257 -0.74 12.47 -6.62
C GLY A 257 -1.43 13.76 -7.03
N SER A 258 -0.64 14.68 -7.57
CA SER A 258 -1.07 16.01 -8.00
C SER A 258 -0.14 16.49 -9.11
N LYS A 259 -0.69 17.25 -10.07
CA LYS A 259 0.11 17.92 -11.10
C LYS A 259 0.83 19.16 -10.59
N THR A 260 0.47 19.64 -9.39
CA THR A 260 0.95 20.92 -8.86
C THR A 260 1.65 20.78 -7.52
N ASP A 261 1.47 19.66 -6.83
CA ASP A 261 1.98 19.48 -5.47
C ASP A 261 2.79 18.19 -5.39
N VAL A 262 3.86 18.22 -4.61
CA VAL A 262 4.72 17.04 -4.36
C VAL A 262 3.98 16.10 -3.41
N THR A 263 3.17 15.23 -3.99
CA THR A 263 2.41 14.22 -3.25
C THR A 263 2.16 13.00 -4.12
N THR A 264 2.07 11.84 -3.47
CA THR A 264 1.60 10.58 -4.05
C THR A 264 0.36 10.06 -3.31
N SER A 265 -0.27 10.89 -2.48
CA SER A 265 -1.47 10.50 -1.72
C SER A 265 -2.64 10.21 -2.64
N GLY A 266 -3.41 9.18 -2.29
CA GLY A 266 -4.64 8.81 -3.00
C GLY A 266 -5.84 9.55 -2.45
N ASN A 267 -6.85 9.84 -3.28
CA ASN A 267 -8.10 10.44 -2.81
C ASN A 267 -9.08 9.44 -2.17
N TRP A 268 -8.65 8.21 -1.92
CA TRP A 268 -9.39 7.16 -1.22
C TRP A 268 -8.91 6.96 0.24
N GLU A 269 -7.91 7.73 0.66
CA GLU A 269 -7.33 7.69 2.01
C GLU A 269 -8.12 8.55 3.01
#